data_AF-H1LK31-F1
#
_entry.id   AF-H1LK31-F1
#
_cell.length_a   1.000
_cell.length_b   1.000
_cell.length_c   1.000
_cell.angle_alpha   90.00
_cell.angle_beta   90.00
_cell.angle_gamma   90.00
#
_symmetry.space_group_name_H-M   'P 1'
#
loop_
_entity.id
_entity.type
_entity.pdbx_description
1 polymer ?
#
loop_
_entity_poly.entity_id
_entity_poly.type
_entity_poly.pdbx_seq_one_letter_code
_entity_poly.pdbx_strand_id
1 'polypeptide(L)' 'MAKLTLITGGAKSGKSEVAEDMYANEHGVCYIATSVIRANQDSEMKLKIKKHRQRRPADWTTEERYKDLVFLF' A
#
# COMPACT_ATOMS: atom_id res chain seq x y z
N MET A 1 6.06 -0.83 -23.34
CA MET A 1 4.89 -1.42 -22.65
C MET A 1 5.13 -1.37 -21.16
N ALA A 2 4.11 -1.06 -20.35
CA ALA A 2 4.23 -1.11 -18.90
C ALA A 2 4.32 -2.57 -18.41
N LYS A 3 5.04 -2.82 -17.32
CA LYS A 3 5.18 -4.15 -16.69
C LYS A 3 4.18 -4.27 -15.54
N LEU A 4 3.41 -5.35 -15.51
CA LEU A 4 2.50 -5.67 -14.40
C LEU A 4 3.02 -6.90 -13.66
N THR A 5 3.15 -6.78 -12.33
CA THR A 5 3.57 -7.87 -11.44
C THR A 5 2.45 -8.16 -10.44
N LEU A 6 2.02 -9.41 -10.33
CA LEU A 6 1.06 -9.86 -9.32
C LEU A 6 1.77 -10.61 -8.20
N ILE A 7 1.65 -10.12 -6.96
CA ILE A 7 2.18 -10.77 -5.76
C ILE A 7 1.01 -11.36 -4.97
N THR A 8 1.01 -12.68 -4.76
CA THR A 8 -0.06 -13.42 -4.07
C THR A 8 0.46 -14.30 -2.93
N GLY A 9 -0.43 -14.86 -2.12
CA GLY A 9 -0.11 -15.59 -0.89
C GLY A 9 -1.14 -15.40 0.23
N GLY A 10 -1.05 -16.22 1.28
CA GLY A 10 -2.00 -16.24 2.41
C GLY A 10 -2.08 -14.95 3.24
N ALA A 11 -3.05 -14.86 4.16
CA ALA A 11 -3.15 -13.72 5.07
C ALA A 11 -1.88 -13.60 5.93
N LYS A 12 -1.43 -12.37 6.21
CA LYS A 12 -0.22 -12.05 7.00
C LYS A 12 1.10 -12.64 6.45
N SER A 13 1.16 -13.09 5.19
CA SER A 13 2.34 -13.70 4.56
C SER A 13 3.43 -12.71 4.06
N GLY A 14 3.38 -11.43 4.43
CA GLY A 14 4.40 -10.46 4.03
C GLY A 14 4.32 -9.89 2.59
N LYS A 15 3.27 -10.17 1.81
CA LYS A 15 3.16 -9.69 0.40
C LYS A 15 3.41 -8.19 0.21
N SER A 16 2.79 -7.36 1.06
CA SER A 16 2.92 -5.91 0.96
C SER A 16 4.35 -5.47 1.25
N GLU A 17 5.06 -6.16 2.14
CA GLU A 17 6.45 -5.86 2.48
C GLU A 17 7.39 -6.19 1.33
N VAL A 18 7.23 -7.36 0.71
CA VAL A 18 7.98 -7.71 -0.51
C VAL A 18 7.74 -6.69 -1.63
N ALA A 19 6.50 -6.23 -1.81
CA ALA A 19 6.19 -5.20 -2.79
C ALA A 19 6.80 -3.84 -2.43
N GLU A 20 6.75 -3.45 -1.16
CA GLU A 20 7.34 -2.19 -0.66
C GLU A 20 8.87 -2.19 -0.85
N ASP A 21 9.55 -3.30 -0.50
CA ASP A 21 11.00 -3.44 -0.62
C ASP A 21 11.51 -3.39 -2.07
N MET A 22 10.74 -3.92 -3.03
CA MET A 22 11.09 -3.88 -4.45
C MET A 22 11.22 -2.46 -5.00
N TYR A 23 10.53 -1.47 -4.40
CA TYR A 23 10.53 -0.09 -4.86
C TYR A 23 11.14 0.88 -3.84
N ALA A 24 11.68 0.39 -2.72
CA ALA A 24 12.10 1.24 -1.60
C ALA A 24 13.16 2.31 -1.97
N ASN A 25 13.94 2.07 -3.03
CA ASN A 25 14.96 3.00 -3.53
C ASN A 25 14.50 3.79 -4.79
N GLU A 26 13.25 3.62 -5.21
CA GLU A 26 12.68 4.31 -6.36
C GLU A 26 11.96 5.59 -5.93
N HIS A 27 12.06 6.61 -6.78
CA HIS A 27 11.38 7.89 -6.59
C HIS A 27 10.06 7.95 -7.36
N GLY A 28 9.13 8.81 -6.91
CA GLY A 28 7.86 9.04 -7.60
C GLY A 28 6.90 7.85 -7.51
N VAL A 29 7.04 7.02 -6.47
CA VAL A 29 6.16 5.87 -6.22
C VAL A 29 4.82 6.35 -5.64
N CYS A 30 3.72 5.92 -6.29
CA CYS A 30 2.36 6.10 -5.79
C CYS A 30 1.87 4.79 -5.16
N TYR A 31 1.63 4.81 -3.85
CA TYR A 31 1.06 3.69 -3.12
C TYR A 31 -0.47 3.82 -3.04
N ILE A 32 -1.19 2.88 -3.65
CA ILE A 32 -2.66 2.84 -3.59
C ILE A 32 -3.11 1.94 -2.43
N ALA A 33 -3.58 2.55 -1.35
CA ALA A 33 -4.12 1.84 -0.19
C ALA A 33 -5.62 1.58 -0.37
N THR A 34 -5.98 0.36 -0.77
CA THR A 34 -7.37 -0.03 -1.07
C THR A 34 -8.20 -0.40 0.16
N SER A 35 -7.60 -0.42 1.35
CA SER A 35 -8.30 -0.80 2.58
C SER A 35 -9.27 0.31 3.01
N VAL A 36 -10.57 0.01 3.05
CA VAL A 36 -11.57 0.96 3.52
C VAL A 36 -11.53 1.04 5.05
N ILE A 37 -11.16 2.20 5.58
CA ILE A 37 -11.23 2.48 7.01
C ILE A 37 -12.70 2.68 7.40
N ARG A 38 -13.26 1.74 8.16
CA ARG A 38 -14.61 1.87 8.74
C ARG A 38 -14.51 2.40 10.17
N ALA A 39 -15.51 3.17 10.60
CA ALA A 39 -15.53 3.85 11.90
C ALA A 39 -15.27 2.93 13.11
N ASN A 40 -15.60 1.63 13.00
CA ASN A 40 -15.41 0.63 14.07
C ASN A 40 -14.12 -0.20 13.93
N GLN A 41 -13.04 0.36 13.37
CA GLN A 41 -11.77 -0.38 13.33
C GLN A 41 -11.16 -0.59 14.73
N ASP A 42 -10.89 -1.86 15.02
CA ASP A 42 -10.05 -2.32 16.12
C ASP A 42 -8.68 -1.62 16.10
N SER A 43 -8.16 -1.32 17.29
CA SER A 43 -6.77 -0.97 17.56
C SER A 43 -5.71 -1.74 16.76
N GLU A 44 -5.90 -3.05 16.48
CA GLU A 44 -4.97 -3.84 15.66
C GLU A 44 -4.83 -3.27 14.24
N MET A 45 -5.95 -2.88 13.62
CA MET A 45 -5.93 -2.35 12.25
C MET A 45 -5.29 -0.97 12.19
N LYS A 46 -5.53 -0.12 13.19
CA LYS A 46 -4.86 1.18 13.32
C LYS A 46 -3.35 1.03 13.46
N LEU A 47 -2.90 0.09 14.29
CA LEU A 47 -1.47 -0.21 14.45
C LEU A 47 -0.87 -0.73 13.14
N LYS A 48 -1.58 -1.58 12.41
CA LYS A 48 -1.13 -2.10 11.13
C LYS A 48 -0.97 -1.00 10.08
N ILE A 49 -1.94 -0.09 9.99
CA ILE A 49 -1.86 1.08 9.10
C ILE A 49 -0.66 1.96 9.48
N LYS A 50 -0.46 2.22 10.77
CA LYS A 50 0.70 2.98 11.25
C LYS A 50 2.02 2.33 10.83
N LYS A 51 2.16 1.01 11.03
CA LYS A 51 3.35 0.26 10.60
C LYS A 51 3.56 0.37 9.09
N HIS A 52 2.52 0.19 8.29
CA HIS A 52 2.63 0.33 6.83
C HIS A 52 3.08 1.74 6.42
N ARG A 53 2.51 2.79 7.02
CA ARG A 53 2.91 4.18 6.74
C ARG A 53 4.37 4.44 7.14
N GLN A 54 4.83 3.89 8.27
CA GLN A 54 6.22 4.05 8.73
C GLN A 54 7.27 3.35 7.85
N ARG A 55 6.89 2.29 7.14
CA ARG A 55 7.82 1.57 6.24
C ARG A 55 8.01 2.24 4.89
N ARG A 56 7.06 3.09 4.47
CA ARG A 56 7.13 3.76 3.17
C ARG A 56 8.13 4.91 3.24
N PRO A 57 9.00 5.06 2.22
CA PRO A 57 9.79 6.27 2.05
C PRO A 57 8.92 7.54 2.08
N ALA A 58 9.48 8.63 2.61
CA ALA A 58 8.74 9.88 2.82
C ALA A 58 8.37 10.61 1.53
N ASP A 59 9.06 10.33 0.43
CA ASP A 59 8.81 10.87 -0.90
C ASP A 59 7.72 10.12 -1.68
N TRP A 60 7.23 9.01 -1.14
CA TRP A 60 6.10 8.29 -1.73
C TRP A 60 4.78 9.03 -1.48
N THR A 61 3.93 9.07 -2.50
CA THR A 61 2.53 9.48 -2.32
C THR A 61 1.69 8.28 -1.89
N THR A 62 0.65 8.52 -1.08
CA THR A 62 -0.31 7.49 -0.70
C THR A 62 -1.71 7.93 -1.06
N GLU A 63 -2.40 7.13 -1.88
CA GLU A 63 -3.79 7.33 -2.28
C GLU A 63 -4.68 6.30 -1.57
N GLU A 64 -5.57 6.76 -0.68
CA GLU A 64 -6.54 5.90 0.01
C GLU A 64 -7.79 5.72 -0.85
N ARG A 65 -7.71 4.81 -1.83
CA ARG A 65 -8.74 4.64 -2.87
C ARG A 65 -8.86 3.17 -3.29
N TYR A 66 -10.09 2.67 -3.44
CA TYR A 66 -10.37 1.29 -3.87
C TYR A 66 -11.10 1.20 -5.23
N LYS A 67 -11.54 2.32 -5.78
CA LYS A 67 -12.29 2.43 -7.04
C LYS A 67 -11.89 3.70 -7.79
N ASP A 68 -12.26 3.80 -9.06
CA ASP A 68 -12.03 5.01 -9.87
C ASP A 68 -10.53 5.37 -9.99
N LEU A 69 -9.65 4.36 -10.08
CA LEU A 69 -8.18 4.54 -10.11
C LEU A 69 -7.69 5.22 -11.40
N VAL A 70 -8.48 5.18 -12.46
CA VAL A 70 -8.14 5.76 -13.77
C VAL A 70 -8.05 7.28 -13.76
N PHE A 71 -8.53 7.95 -12.71
CA PHE A 71 -8.48 9.42 -12.58
C PHE A 71 -7.29 9.92 -11.73
N LEU A 72 -6.36 9.04 -11.35
CA LEU A 72 -5.17 9.41 -10.59
C LEU A 72 -4.00 9.90 -11.47
N PHE A 73 -4.09 9.68 -12.78
CA PHE A 73 -3.07 10.00 -13.79
C PHE A 73 -3.75 10.71 -14.97
#